data_AF-A0A9D1T222-F1
#
_entry.id   AF-A0A9D1T222-F1
#
_cell.length_a   1.000
_cell.length_b   1.000
_cell.length_c   1.000
_cell.angle_alpha   90.00
_cell.angle_beta   90.00
_cell.angle_gamma   90.00
#
_symmetry.space_group_name_H-M   'P 1'
#
loop_
_entity.id
_entity.type
_entity.pdbx_description
1 polymer ?
#
loop_
_entity_poly.entity_id
_entity_poly.type
_entity_poly.pdbx_seq_one_letter_code
_entity_poly.pdbx_strand_id
1 'polypeptide(L)'
;MTKEAFTQALRQTVDAACRAFVDARDGSWALKGVIDIHRRIHRLSPDTKLVSKLFELALAPSLAAFAKRCGMRFLAAPEQNTYPDVTFEAADGTRFAVDIKSSYRKSPTAINGMTLGAFTGYFRNRNSTKNILYPYGSYRAHLVVGLLYTIEPTEKSAPLEPVTVDALDTLPAVLRDVQGFVQEKWRIALDRPGSGNTKNIGSVTGIEALIAGDGPFAPYGEDVFDDYWMNYLTADMARRAELPAPYYRNLREYLAFRGLQRT
;
A
#
# COMPACT_ATOMS: atom_id res chain seq x y z
N MET A 1 3.28 10.08 20.86
CA MET A 1 4.34 9.40 20.06
C MET A 1 4.61 10.22 18.79
N THR A 2 5.86 10.46 18.41
CA THR A 2 6.17 11.21 17.17
C THR A 2 5.92 10.37 15.92
N LYS A 3 5.83 11.03 14.75
CA LYS A 3 5.67 10.35 13.45
C LYS A 3 6.82 9.38 13.16
N GLU A 4 8.04 9.80 13.47
CA GLU A 4 9.27 9.06 13.21
C GLU A 4 9.36 7.83 14.12
N ALA A 5 9.04 7.99 15.40
CA ALA A 5 9.02 6.89 16.36
C ALA A 5 7.94 5.84 16.01
N PHE A 6 6.74 6.28 15.64
CA PHE A 6 5.67 5.39 15.20
C PHE A 6 6.08 4.63 13.93
N THR A 7 6.59 5.35 12.92
CA THR A 7 7.01 4.75 11.64
C THR A 7 8.12 3.71 11.85
N GLN A 8 9.12 4.01 12.68
CA GLN A 8 10.20 3.07 12.95
C GLN A 8 9.72 1.81 13.69
N ALA A 9 8.82 1.95 14.67
CA ALA A 9 8.26 0.81 15.39
C ALA A 9 7.33 -0.04 14.49
N LEU A 10 6.61 0.62 13.57
CA LEU A 10 5.79 -0.08 12.57
C LEU A 10 6.67 -0.85 11.58
N ARG A 11 7.79 -0.27 11.10
CA ARG A 11 8.78 -0.98 10.25
C ARG A 11 9.25 -2.28 10.89
N GLN A 12 9.71 -2.21 12.13
CA GLN A 12 10.17 -3.40 12.86
C GLN A 12 9.08 -4.47 12.99
N THR A 13 7.83 -4.05 13.21
CA THR A 13 6.68 -4.97 13.27
C THR A 13 6.43 -5.64 11.92
N VAL A 14 6.43 -4.86 10.84
CA VAL A 14 6.20 -5.37 9.48
C VAL A 14 7.32 -6.29 9.04
N ASP A 15 8.58 -5.95 9.31
CA ASP A 15 9.73 -6.81 9.00
C ASP A 15 9.66 -8.15 9.73
N ALA A 16 9.28 -8.13 11.01
CA ALA A 16 9.07 -9.35 11.78
C ALA A 16 7.91 -10.19 11.25
N ALA A 17 6.79 -9.57 10.87
CA ALA A 17 5.66 -10.25 10.28
C ALA A 17 6.02 -10.89 8.91
N CYS A 18 6.76 -10.18 8.06
CA CYS A 18 7.18 -10.70 6.75
C CYS A 18 8.09 -11.92 6.88
N ARG A 19 8.98 -11.95 7.89
CA ARG A 19 9.78 -13.16 8.18
C ARG A 19 8.92 -14.37 8.55
N ALA A 20 7.77 -14.16 9.17
CA ALA A 20 6.81 -15.23 9.47
C ALA A 20 5.97 -15.63 8.24
N PHE A 21 5.95 -14.82 7.18
CA PHE A 21 5.26 -15.17 5.93
C PHE A 21 6.09 -16.07 5.02
N VAL A 22 7.39 -16.21 5.25
CA VAL A 22 8.27 -17.03 4.42
C VAL A 22 8.64 -18.32 5.14
N ASP A 23 8.69 -19.41 4.38
CA ASP A 23 9.27 -20.68 4.80
C ASP A 23 10.79 -20.52 4.88
N ALA A 24 11.36 -20.81 6.05
CA ALA A 24 12.79 -20.65 6.29
C ALA A 24 13.66 -21.59 5.44
N ARG A 25 13.08 -22.66 4.86
CA ARG A 25 13.81 -23.66 4.07
C ARG A 25 14.17 -23.16 2.68
N ASP A 26 13.24 -22.49 2.01
CA ASP A 26 13.35 -22.16 0.59
C ASP A 26 12.91 -20.73 0.24
N GLY A 27 12.50 -19.92 1.23
CA GLY A 27 12.02 -18.55 1.01
C GLY A 27 10.64 -18.49 0.33
N SER A 28 9.98 -19.63 0.16
CA SER A 28 8.64 -19.72 -0.40
C SER A 28 7.61 -19.15 0.57
N TRP A 29 6.45 -18.74 0.07
CA TRP A 29 5.39 -18.26 0.93
C TRP A 29 4.84 -19.40 1.82
N ALA A 30 4.72 -19.12 3.12
CA ALA A 30 4.26 -20.07 4.13
C ALA A 30 2.74 -20.33 4.02
N LEU A 31 1.98 -19.39 3.47
CA LEU A 31 0.55 -19.56 3.24
C LEU A 31 0.34 -20.41 1.98
N LYS A 32 -0.10 -21.66 2.15
CA LYS A 32 -0.24 -22.65 1.05
C LYS A 32 -1.65 -22.76 0.47
N GLY A 33 -2.67 -22.37 1.23
CA GLY A 33 -4.07 -22.54 0.84
C GLY A 33 -5.07 -22.07 1.88
N VAL A 34 -6.35 -22.18 1.54
CA VAL A 34 -7.48 -21.98 2.47
C VAL A 34 -7.98 -23.36 2.88
N ILE A 35 -8.14 -23.59 4.18
CA ILE A 35 -8.65 -24.86 4.70
C ILE A 35 -10.15 -24.76 4.99
N ASP A 36 -10.91 -25.79 4.63
CA ASP A 36 -12.32 -25.90 4.99
C ASP A 36 -12.56 -26.78 6.24
N ILE A 37 -13.82 -26.80 6.72
CA ILE A 37 -14.21 -27.58 7.90
C ILE A 37 -14.06 -29.11 7.71
N HIS A 38 -13.88 -29.58 6.46
CA HIS A 38 -13.63 -30.98 6.13
C HIS A 38 -12.12 -31.29 6.07
N ARG A 39 -11.27 -30.37 6.53
CA ARG A 39 -9.80 -30.48 6.50
C ARG A 39 -9.24 -30.65 5.09
N ARG A 40 -9.90 -30.05 4.10
CA ARG A 40 -9.40 -29.98 2.72
C ARG A 40 -8.75 -28.61 2.49
N ILE A 41 -7.58 -28.61 1.87
CA ILE A 41 -6.85 -27.42 1.49
C ILE A 41 -7.19 -27.08 0.04
N HIS A 42 -7.75 -25.89 -0.14
CA HIS A 42 -7.99 -25.26 -1.42
C HIS A 42 -6.76 -24.42 -1.77
N ARG A 43 -6.10 -24.78 -2.87
CA ARG A 43 -4.85 -24.14 -3.29
C ARG A 43 -5.09 -22.70 -3.71
N LEU A 44 -4.08 -21.86 -3.50
CA LEU A 44 -4.14 -20.47 -3.91
C LEU A 44 -3.88 -20.35 -5.41
N SER A 45 -4.44 -19.31 -6.02
CA SER A 45 -3.97 -18.81 -7.32
C SER A 45 -3.05 -17.61 -7.09
N PRO A 46 -2.14 -17.30 -8.04
CA PRO A 46 -1.33 -16.08 -7.97
C PRO A 46 -2.12 -14.81 -8.35
N ASP A 47 -3.46 -14.85 -8.33
CA ASP A 47 -4.29 -13.67 -8.59
C ASP A 47 -3.96 -12.55 -7.59
N THR A 48 -3.62 -11.37 -8.12
CA THR A 48 -3.10 -10.28 -7.28
C THR A 48 -4.12 -9.76 -6.27
N LYS A 49 -5.43 -9.88 -6.54
CA LYS A 49 -6.47 -9.43 -5.59
C LYS A 49 -6.60 -10.41 -4.44
N LEU A 50 -6.59 -11.72 -4.74
CA LEU A 50 -6.56 -12.77 -3.73
C LEU A 50 -5.31 -12.63 -2.84
N VAL A 51 -4.13 -12.53 -3.46
CA VAL A 51 -2.85 -12.37 -2.76
C VAL A 51 -2.86 -11.13 -1.87
N SER A 52 -3.31 -9.97 -2.38
CA SER A 52 -3.41 -8.75 -1.58
C SER A 52 -4.29 -8.95 -0.35
N LYS A 53 -5.43 -9.64 -0.50
CA LYS A 53 -6.33 -9.86 0.63
C LYS A 53 -5.75 -10.80 1.68
N LEU A 54 -5.06 -11.85 1.25
CA LEU A 54 -4.39 -12.79 2.14
C LEU A 54 -3.27 -12.11 2.93
N PHE A 55 -2.52 -11.21 2.31
CA PHE A 55 -1.52 -10.41 3.01
C PHE A 55 -2.12 -9.50 4.07
N GLU A 56 -3.23 -8.80 3.77
CA GLU A 56 -3.94 -7.99 4.76
C GLU A 56 -4.37 -8.85 5.98
N LEU A 57 -4.97 -10.02 5.72
CA LEU A 57 -5.44 -10.94 6.75
C LEU A 57 -4.28 -11.49 7.59
N ALA A 58 -3.18 -11.89 6.94
CA ALA A 58 -2.00 -12.43 7.61
C ALA A 58 -1.28 -11.37 8.45
N LEU A 59 -1.32 -10.10 8.03
CA LEU A 59 -0.66 -8.99 8.72
C LEU A 59 -1.49 -8.43 9.89
N ALA A 60 -2.82 -8.52 9.83
CA ALA A 60 -3.72 -7.92 10.82
C ALA A 60 -3.42 -8.31 12.28
N PRO A 61 -3.14 -9.58 12.65
CA PRO A 61 -2.79 -9.94 14.03
C PRO A 61 -1.54 -9.22 14.53
N SER A 62 -0.51 -9.09 13.68
CA SER A 62 0.74 -8.39 14.01
C SER A 62 0.51 -6.89 14.22
N LEU A 63 -0.35 -6.28 13.41
CA LEU A 63 -0.73 -4.87 13.55
C LEU A 63 -1.58 -4.63 14.81
N ALA A 64 -2.51 -5.53 15.12
CA ALA A 64 -3.31 -5.45 16.35
C ALA A 64 -2.43 -5.59 17.61
N ALA A 65 -1.44 -6.50 17.58
CA ALA A 65 -0.46 -6.63 18.66
C ALA A 65 0.44 -5.38 18.79
N PHE A 66 0.83 -4.78 17.66
CA PHE A 66 1.56 -3.51 17.64
C PHE A 66 0.75 -2.37 18.25
N ALA A 67 -0.54 -2.26 17.96
CA ALA A 67 -1.42 -1.26 18.57
C ALA A 67 -1.44 -1.40 20.10
N LYS A 68 -1.63 -2.62 20.61
CA LYS A 68 -1.60 -2.91 22.05
C LYS A 68 -0.26 -2.50 22.68
N ARG A 69 0.86 -2.84 22.04
CA ARG A 69 2.21 -2.49 22.51
C ARG A 69 2.44 -0.98 22.57
N CYS A 70 1.84 -0.22 21.67
CA CYS A 70 1.94 1.23 21.63
C CYS A 70 0.88 1.94 22.50
N GLY A 71 -0.03 1.21 23.15
CA GLY A 71 -1.14 1.80 23.90
C GLY A 71 -2.16 2.51 23.00
N MET A 72 -2.37 2.02 21.78
CA MET A 72 -3.24 2.62 20.77
C MET A 72 -4.42 1.72 20.42
N ARG A 73 -5.53 2.32 19.98
CA ARG A 73 -6.67 1.62 19.40
C ARG A 73 -6.34 1.20 17.98
N PHE A 74 -6.69 -0.04 17.61
CA PHE A 74 -6.62 -0.56 16.25
C PHE A 74 -8.02 -0.52 15.63
N LEU A 75 -8.21 0.32 14.61
CA LEU A 75 -9.50 0.50 13.95
C LEU A 75 -9.36 0.08 12.48
N ALA A 76 -9.85 -1.10 12.13
CA ALA A 76 -9.92 -1.53 10.74
C ALA A 76 -11.04 -0.79 9.99
N ALA A 77 -10.88 -0.60 8.68
CA ALA A 77 -11.91 0.00 7.83
C ALA A 77 -13.25 -0.75 7.98
N PRO A 78 -14.37 -0.07 8.30
CA PRO A 78 -15.66 -0.71 8.56
C PRO A 78 -16.35 -1.20 7.28
N GLU A 79 -16.07 -0.55 6.15
CA GLU A 79 -16.73 -0.79 4.87
C GLU A 79 -15.71 -0.91 3.74
N GLN A 80 -16.06 -1.63 2.68
CA GLN A 80 -15.29 -1.65 1.44
C GLN A 80 -15.17 -0.22 0.89
N ASN A 81 -13.98 0.16 0.42
CA ASN A 81 -13.66 1.50 -0.12
C ASN A 81 -13.59 2.64 0.93
N THR A 82 -13.30 2.32 2.18
CA THR A 82 -12.98 3.33 3.21
C THR A 82 -11.48 3.39 3.44
N TYR A 83 -10.89 4.58 3.27
CA TYR A 83 -9.49 4.83 3.62
C TYR A 83 -9.34 5.21 5.12
N PRO A 84 -8.20 4.91 5.76
CA PRO A 84 -7.22 3.88 5.40
C PRO A 84 -7.71 2.47 5.76
N ASP A 85 -6.97 1.43 5.36
CA ASP A 85 -7.24 0.04 5.78
C ASP A 85 -7.23 -0.09 7.32
N VAL A 86 -6.29 0.60 7.98
CA VAL A 86 -6.15 0.63 9.44
C VAL A 86 -5.89 2.06 9.92
N THR A 87 -6.64 2.48 10.94
CA THR A 87 -6.32 3.66 11.75
C THR A 87 -5.80 3.24 13.12
N PHE A 88 -4.64 3.77 13.51
CA PHE A 88 -4.15 3.71 14.87
C PHE A 88 -4.47 5.01 15.59
N GLU A 89 -5.17 4.94 16.72
CA GLU A 89 -5.52 6.14 17.50
C GLU A 89 -5.01 6.05 18.94
N ALA A 90 -4.27 7.06 19.38
CA ALA A 90 -3.79 7.18 20.75
C ALA A 90 -4.85 7.84 21.66
N ALA A 91 -4.69 7.70 22.97
CA ALA A 91 -5.62 8.27 23.95
C ALA A 91 -5.73 9.82 23.87
N ASP A 92 -4.70 10.49 23.37
CA ASP A 92 -4.68 11.95 23.15
C ASP A 92 -5.36 12.40 21.84
N GLY A 93 -5.93 11.45 21.07
CA GLY A 93 -6.57 11.71 19.78
C GLY A 93 -5.61 11.75 18.59
N THR A 94 -4.31 11.52 18.77
CA THR A 94 -3.35 11.39 17.66
C THR A 94 -3.69 10.17 16.81
N ARG A 95 -3.84 10.36 15.50
CA ARG A 95 -4.17 9.31 14.53
C ARG A 95 -3.06 9.07 13.52
N PHE A 96 -2.82 7.81 13.18
CA PHE A 96 -1.97 7.40 12.06
C PHE A 96 -2.80 6.57 11.08
N ALA A 97 -2.79 6.96 9.82
CA ALA A 97 -3.42 6.21 8.75
C ALA A 97 -2.42 5.21 8.16
N VAL A 98 -2.79 3.94 8.10
CA VAL A 98 -1.96 2.87 7.55
C VAL A 98 -2.73 2.14 6.46
N ASP A 99 -2.22 2.25 5.24
CA ASP A 99 -2.78 1.65 4.03
C ASP A 99 -1.89 0.48 3.62
N ILE A 100 -2.47 -0.71 3.47
CA ILE A 100 -1.75 -1.91 3.10
C ILE A 100 -1.76 -2.02 1.57
N LYS A 101 -0.60 -2.24 0.99
CA LYS A 101 -0.43 -2.38 -0.46
C LYS A 101 0.45 -3.56 -0.76
N SER A 102 0.20 -4.20 -1.89
CA SER A 102 1.04 -5.28 -2.37
C SER A 102 1.31 -5.13 -3.86
N SER A 103 2.48 -5.58 -4.30
CA SER A 103 2.84 -5.59 -5.71
C SER A 103 3.83 -6.69 -6.01
N TYR A 104 3.69 -7.31 -7.17
CA TYR A 104 4.65 -8.31 -7.63
C TYR A 104 5.84 -7.64 -8.32
N ARG A 105 7.00 -8.30 -8.24
CA ARG A 105 8.22 -7.91 -8.95
C ARG A 105 8.10 -8.22 -10.44
N LYS A 106 8.41 -7.22 -11.28
CA LYS A 106 8.59 -7.39 -12.73
C LYS A 106 10.04 -7.73 -13.09
N SER A 107 10.97 -7.24 -12.28
CA SER A 107 12.39 -7.51 -12.37
C SER A 107 12.98 -7.57 -10.95
N PRO A 108 14.26 -7.95 -10.79
CA PRO A 108 14.91 -7.91 -9.48
C PRO A 108 14.90 -6.52 -8.82
N THR A 109 14.74 -5.45 -9.59
CA THR A 109 14.85 -4.06 -9.12
C THR A 109 13.55 -3.26 -9.22
N ALA A 110 12.51 -3.80 -9.85
CA ALA A 110 11.27 -3.07 -10.11
C ALA A 110 9.99 -3.90 -9.92
N ILE A 111 8.94 -3.23 -9.48
CA ILE A 111 7.58 -3.79 -9.31
C ILE A 111 6.66 -3.40 -10.46
N ASN A 112 5.46 -3.99 -10.52
CA ASN A 112 4.41 -3.57 -11.46
C ASN A 112 3.88 -2.15 -11.17
N GLY A 113 4.04 -1.64 -9.95
CA GLY A 113 3.49 -0.38 -9.45
C GLY A 113 2.33 -0.61 -8.50
N MET A 114 1.99 0.41 -7.72
CA MET A 114 0.87 0.42 -6.76
C MET A 114 0.05 1.69 -6.91
N THR A 115 -1.23 1.62 -6.56
CA THR A 115 -2.07 2.79 -6.37
C THR A 115 -2.03 3.22 -4.89
N LEU A 116 -1.87 4.52 -4.65
CA LEU A 116 -1.73 5.12 -3.32
C LEU A 116 -3.01 5.86 -2.89
N GLY A 117 -4.17 5.37 -3.35
CA GLY A 117 -5.47 5.99 -3.14
C GLY A 117 -5.77 7.17 -4.05
N ALA A 118 -7.00 7.66 -3.98
CA ALA A 118 -7.51 8.71 -4.85
C ALA A 118 -6.87 10.07 -4.55
N PHE A 119 -6.68 10.89 -5.59
CA PHE A 119 -6.32 12.33 -5.46
C PHE A 119 -7.54 13.26 -5.57
N THR A 120 -8.74 12.68 -5.63
CA THR A 120 -10.04 13.38 -5.60
C THR A 120 -10.79 13.05 -4.31
N GLY A 121 -12.03 13.54 -4.13
CA GLY A 121 -12.85 13.20 -2.97
C GLY A 121 -12.23 13.69 -1.67
N TYR A 122 -12.05 12.79 -0.69
CA TYR A 122 -11.47 13.09 0.62
C TYR A 122 -10.08 13.75 0.54
N PHE A 123 -9.32 13.47 -0.52
CA PHE A 123 -7.97 14.03 -0.67
C PHE A 123 -8.03 15.53 -0.99
N ARG A 124 -9.03 15.99 -1.75
CA ARG A 124 -9.23 17.43 -2.02
C ARG A 124 -10.06 18.11 -0.94
N ASN A 125 -11.07 17.40 -0.45
CA ASN A 125 -11.89 17.87 0.66
C ASN A 125 -11.39 17.23 1.95
N ARG A 126 -10.33 17.81 2.53
CA ARG A 126 -9.64 17.29 3.72
C ARG A 126 -10.53 17.15 4.97
N ASN A 127 -11.67 17.85 4.98
CA ASN A 127 -12.67 17.80 6.06
C ASN A 127 -13.77 16.76 5.82
N SER A 128 -13.81 16.13 4.65
CA SER A 128 -14.80 15.10 4.33
C SER A 128 -14.55 13.81 5.08
N THR A 129 -15.62 13.14 5.47
CA THR A 129 -15.64 11.76 5.96
C THR A 129 -16.15 10.77 4.90
N LYS A 130 -16.35 11.23 3.66
CA LYS A 130 -16.79 10.37 2.56
C LYS A 130 -15.62 9.50 2.10
N ASN A 131 -15.79 8.17 2.16
CA ASN A 131 -14.76 7.18 1.80
C ASN A 131 -13.47 7.29 2.65
N ILE A 132 -13.56 7.87 3.85
CA ILE A 132 -12.45 7.96 4.80
C ILE A 132 -12.99 7.92 6.24
N LEU A 133 -12.31 7.21 7.15
CA LEU A 133 -12.80 7.03 8.53
C LEU A 133 -12.83 8.32 9.36
N TYR A 134 -11.82 9.17 9.17
CA TYR A 134 -11.68 10.49 9.80
C TYR A 134 -11.23 11.50 8.75
N PRO A 135 -11.46 12.81 8.92
CA PRO A 135 -10.95 13.84 8.01
C PRO A 135 -9.46 13.62 7.69
N TYR A 136 -9.07 13.72 6.41
CA TYR A 136 -7.69 13.45 5.98
C TYR A 136 -6.68 14.30 6.77
N GLY A 137 -6.97 15.59 6.98
CA GLY A 137 -6.09 16.49 7.73
C GLY A 137 -6.00 16.20 9.24
N SER A 138 -6.78 15.26 9.77
CA SER A 138 -6.75 14.89 11.19
C SER A 138 -5.72 13.79 11.51
N TYR A 139 -5.12 13.17 10.49
CA TYR A 139 -4.07 12.18 10.67
C TYR A 139 -2.71 12.88 10.78
N ARG A 140 -1.89 12.41 11.71
CA ARG A 140 -0.51 12.87 11.90
C ARG A 140 0.40 12.40 10.77
N ALA A 141 0.09 11.25 10.18
CA ALA A 141 0.83 10.70 9.04
C ALA A 141 -0.05 9.74 8.24
N HIS A 142 0.25 9.66 6.94
CA HIS A 142 -0.32 8.71 6.01
C HIS A 142 0.76 7.73 5.56
N LEU A 143 0.74 6.53 6.13
CA LEU A 143 1.75 5.50 5.94
C LEU A 143 1.23 4.41 5.01
N VAL A 144 2.13 3.88 4.20
CA VAL A 144 1.92 2.71 3.35
C VAL A 144 2.75 1.58 3.91
N VAL A 145 2.09 0.48 4.26
CA VAL A 145 2.75 -0.81 4.48
C VAL A 145 2.71 -1.57 3.18
N GLY A 146 3.86 -1.70 2.52
CA GLY A 146 3.96 -2.38 1.24
C GLY A 146 4.56 -3.77 1.36
N LEU A 147 3.98 -4.72 0.63
CA LEU A 147 4.41 -6.11 0.55
C LEU A 147 4.80 -6.45 -0.90
N LEU A 148 6.08 -6.70 -1.10
CA LEU A 148 6.68 -7.02 -2.40
C LEU A 148 6.93 -8.52 -2.48
N TYR A 149 6.52 -9.14 -3.56
CA TYR A 149 6.66 -10.60 -3.74
C TYR A 149 7.02 -10.95 -5.17
N THR A 150 7.61 -12.13 -5.36
CA THR A 150 7.81 -12.73 -6.69
C THR A 150 6.71 -13.77 -6.89
N ILE A 151 6.03 -13.71 -8.04
CA ILE A 151 5.06 -14.75 -8.42
C ILE A 151 5.85 -15.97 -8.88
N GLU A 152 5.54 -17.14 -8.30
CA GLU A 152 6.06 -18.38 -8.83
C GLU A 152 5.35 -18.72 -10.14
N PRO A 153 6.08 -19.11 -11.20
CA PRO A 153 5.46 -19.68 -12.39
C PRO A 153 4.78 -20.99 -11.99
N THR A 154 3.49 -20.92 -11.66
CA THR A 154 2.70 -22.14 -11.44
C THR A 154 2.61 -22.90 -12.76
N GLU A 155 2.97 -24.18 -12.76
CA GLU A 155 2.65 -25.06 -13.87
C GLU A 155 1.14 -24.99 -14.13
N LYS A 156 0.75 -24.67 -15.36
CA LYS A 156 -0.66 -24.66 -15.80
C LYS A 156 -1.36 -26.02 -15.65
N SER A 157 -0.61 -27.08 -15.32
CA SER A 157 -1.04 -28.47 -15.17
C SER A 157 -1.37 -28.89 -13.74
N ALA A 158 -1.20 -28.02 -12.74
CA ALA A 158 -1.43 -28.41 -11.36
C ALA A 158 -2.93 -28.63 -11.09
N PRO A 159 -3.36 -29.79 -10.55
CA PRO A 159 -4.77 -30.08 -10.28
C PRO A 159 -5.36 -29.04 -9.31
N LEU A 160 -6.55 -28.52 -9.63
CA LEU A 160 -7.30 -27.54 -8.82
C LEU A 160 -8.11 -28.22 -7.71
N GLU A 161 -8.10 -29.55 -7.68
CA GLU A 161 -8.79 -30.38 -6.71
C GLU A 161 -8.25 -30.11 -5.31
N PRO A 162 -9.14 -29.96 -4.31
CA PRO A 162 -8.70 -29.83 -2.92
C PRO A 162 -7.91 -31.06 -2.47
N VAL A 163 -6.83 -30.82 -1.72
CA VAL A 163 -6.01 -31.89 -1.14
C VAL A 163 -6.29 -32.04 0.35
N THR A 164 -5.92 -33.18 0.94
CA THR A 164 -6.01 -33.34 2.40
C THR A 164 -4.93 -32.52 3.10
N VAL A 165 -5.15 -32.20 4.38
CA VAL A 165 -4.18 -31.45 5.19
C VAL A 165 -2.81 -32.14 5.32
N ASP A 166 -2.75 -33.46 5.15
CA ASP A 166 -1.50 -34.22 5.21
C ASP A 166 -0.54 -33.87 4.04
N ALA A 167 -1.05 -33.26 2.98
CA ALA A 167 -0.26 -32.78 1.84
C ALA A 167 0.28 -31.35 2.02
N LEU A 168 0.05 -30.69 3.17
CA LEU A 168 0.40 -29.27 3.37
C LEU A 168 1.89 -28.98 3.08
N ASP A 169 2.79 -29.85 3.53
CA ASP A 169 4.23 -29.66 3.39
C ASP A 169 4.75 -29.87 1.96
N THR A 170 3.96 -30.53 1.10
CA THR A 170 4.32 -30.79 -0.29
C THR A 170 3.61 -29.86 -1.27
N LEU A 171 2.68 -29.03 -0.78
CA LEU A 171 1.99 -28.05 -1.62
C LEU A 171 2.96 -26.97 -2.11
N PRO A 172 3.08 -26.77 -3.43
CA PRO A 172 3.93 -25.72 -3.95
C PRO A 172 3.36 -24.35 -3.58
N ALA A 173 4.24 -23.44 -3.19
CA ALA A 173 3.86 -22.05 -2.98
C ALA A 173 3.55 -21.37 -4.32
N VAL A 174 2.69 -20.36 -4.29
CA VAL A 174 2.39 -19.53 -5.47
C VAL A 174 3.21 -18.25 -5.51
N LEU A 175 3.92 -17.94 -4.41
CA LEU A 175 4.78 -16.76 -4.26
C LEU A 175 6.06 -17.13 -3.51
N ARG A 176 7.09 -16.29 -3.68
CA ARG A 176 8.31 -16.28 -2.86
C ARG A 176 8.83 -14.87 -2.65
N ASP A 177 9.94 -14.75 -1.93
CA ASP A 177 10.72 -13.52 -1.74
C ASP A 177 9.87 -12.36 -1.19
N VAL A 178 9.03 -12.66 -0.18
CA VAL A 178 8.17 -11.63 0.43
C VAL A 178 9.04 -10.64 1.21
N GLN A 179 8.91 -9.36 0.86
CA GLN A 179 9.62 -8.26 1.50
C GLN A 179 8.64 -7.16 1.90
N GLY A 180 8.67 -6.77 3.16
CA GLY A 180 7.91 -5.64 3.68
C GLY A 180 8.68 -4.33 3.55
N PHE A 181 7.95 -3.22 3.44
CA PHE A 181 8.46 -1.88 3.70
C PHE A 181 7.38 -1.00 4.33
N VAL A 182 7.81 0.07 5.00
CA VAL A 182 6.89 1.11 5.51
C VAL A 182 7.43 2.48 5.16
N GLN A 183 6.62 3.26 4.46
CA GLN A 183 6.96 4.63 4.10
C GLN A 183 5.75 5.57 4.18
N GLU A 184 6.02 6.85 4.32
CA GLU A 184 4.99 7.87 4.11
C GLU A 184 4.54 7.87 2.65
N LYS A 185 3.22 7.99 2.44
CA LYS A 185 2.58 7.98 1.12
C LYS A 185 3.24 8.97 0.15
N TRP A 186 3.53 10.19 0.60
CA TRP A 186 4.09 11.24 -0.23
C TRP A 186 5.54 10.94 -0.66
N ARG A 187 6.32 10.24 0.18
CA ARG A 187 7.72 9.87 -0.10
C ARG A 187 7.87 8.87 -1.23
N ILE A 188 6.85 8.08 -1.51
CA ILE A 188 6.88 7.04 -2.55
C ILE A 188 5.92 7.33 -3.71
N ALA A 189 5.25 8.48 -3.71
CA ALA A 189 4.32 8.86 -4.76
C ALA A 189 5.04 9.30 -6.04
N LEU A 190 4.56 8.83 -7.18
CA LEU A 190 4.89 9.39 -8.49
C LEU A 190 4.09 10.67 -8.74
N ASP A 191 4.52 11.41 -9.76
CA ASP A 191 3.88 12.62 -10.27
C ASP A 191 2.78 12.34 -11.32
N ARG A 192 2.38 11.09 -11.48
CA ARG A 192 1.40 10.65 -12.49
C ARG A 192 0.38 9.68 -11.91
N PRO A 193 -0.84 9.62 -12.49
CA PRO A 193 -1.85 8.69 -12.02
C PRO A 193 -1.38 7.23 -12.12
N GLY A 194 -1.68 6.44 -11.09
CA GLY A 194 -1.35 5.01 -11.03
C GLY A 194 -2.33 4.12 -11.82
N SER A 195 -3.44 4.69 -12.27
CA SER A 195 -4.49 4.00 -13.03
C SER A 195 -5.19 4.96 -13.98
N GLY A 196 -5.55 4.49 -15.18
CA GLY A 196 -6.15 5.34 -16.22
C GLY A 196 -7.61 5.69 -15.99
N ASN A 197 -8.38 4.80 -15.34
CA ASN A 197 -9.83 4.95 -15.12
C ASN A 197 -10.18 5.51 -13.73
N THR A 198 -9.46 5.07 -12.71
CA THR A 198 -9.65 5.45 -11.32
C THR A 198 -8.58 6.49 -11.00
N LYS A 199 -9.01 7.67 -10.55
CA LYS A 199 -8.16 8.85 -10.33
C LYS A 199 -7.28 8.68 -9.08
N ASN A 200 -6.37 7.70 -9.14
CA ASN A 200 -5.45 7.33 -8.06
C ASN A 200 -4.05 7.84 -8.31
N ILE A 201 -3.37 8.18 -7.21
CA ILE A 201 -1.94 8.50 -7.17
C ILE A 201 -1.16 7.21 -7.44
N GLY A 202 -0.15 7.25 -8.32
CA GLY A 202 0.75 6.11 -8.54
C GLY A 202 1.92 6.10 -7.57
N SER A 203 2.50 4.93 -7.29
CA SER A 203 3.78 4.80 -6.58
C SER A 203 4.96 4.76 -7.54
N VAL A 204 6.16 5.08 -7.06
CA VAL A 204 7.40 4.70 -7.75
C VAL A 204 7.47 3.18 -7.91
N THR A 205 8.20 2.73 -8.94
CA THR A 205 8.31 1.30 -9.27
C THR A 205 9.65 0.70 -8.87
N GLY A 206 10.69 1.50 -8.67
CA GLY A 206 12.00 1.04 -8.20
C GLY A 206 11.93 0.58 -6.74
N ILE A 207 12.37 -0.65 -6.47
CA ILE A 207 12.29 -1.26 -5.14
C ILE A 207 13.13 -0.48 -4.13
N GLU A 208 14.34 -0.07 -4.49
CA GLU A 208 15.21 0.73 -3.62
C GLU A 208 14.55 2.08 -3.27
N ALA A 209 13.96 2.76 -4.25
CA ALA A 209 13.25 4.02 -4.02
C ALA A 209 12.02 3.85 -3.11
N LEU A 210 11.31 2.73 -3.21
CA LEU A 210 10.21 2.39 -2.27
C LEU A 210 10.72 2.18 -0.84
N ILE A 211 11.84 1.48 -0.69
CA ILE A 211 12.41 1.18 0.64
C ILE A 211 12.99 2.44 1.27
N ALA A 212 13.76 3.22 0.52
CA ALA A 212 14.40 4.45 1.00
C ALA A 212 13.39 5.61 1.17
N GLY A 213 12.28 5.60 0.41
CA GLY A 213 11.34 6.71 0.38
C GLY A 213 11.88 7.89 -0.42
N ASP A 214 12.54 7.57 -1.55
CA ASP A 214 13.24 8.50 -2.44
C ASP A 214 12.44 8.75 -3.73
N GLY A 215 11.14 8.98 -3.58
CA GLY A 215 10.27 9.37 -4.67
C GLY A 215 10.48 10.82 -5.13
N PRO A 216 9.88 11.22 -6.27
CA PRO A 216 10.01 12.55 -6.84
C PRO A 216 9.72 13.72 -5.89
N PHE A 217 8.81 13.54 -4.93
CA PHE A 217 8.44 14.57 -3.96
C PHE A 217 9.37 14.64 -2.74
N ALA A 218 10.21 13.62 -2.49
CA ALA A 218 11.08 13.54 -1.32
C ALA A 218 11.97 14.79 -1.13
N PRO A 219 12.58 15.38 -2.18
CA PRO A 219 13.38 16.60 -2.05
C PRO A 219 12.60 17.89 -1.77
N TYR A 220 11.27 17.86 -1.94
CA TYR A 220 10.40 19.04 -1.89
C TYR A 220 9.45 19.05 -0.67
N GLY A 221 9.22 17.90 -0.05
CA GLY A 221 8.40 17.77 1.16
C GLY A 221 6.93 17.44 0.91
N GLU A 222 6.21 17.15 2.00
CA GLU A 222 4.81 16.74 1.99
C GLU A 222 3.87 17.84 1.47
N ASP A 223 4.16 19.12 1.79
CA ASP A 223 3.35 20.26 1.35
C ASP A 223 3.28 20.39 -0.18
N VAL A 224 4.41 20.14 -0.86
CA VAL A 224 4.50 20.15 -2.32
C VAL A 224 3.75 18.97 -2.93
N PHE A 225 3.84 17.79 -2.31
CA PHE A 225 3.04 16.63 -2.71
C PHE A 225 1.53 16.90 -2.60
N ASP A 226 1.11 17.49 -1.48
CA ASP A 226 -0.30 17.77 -1.23
C ASP A 226 -0.84 18.83 -2.19
N ASP A 227 -0.15 19.95 -2.38
CA ASP A 227 -0.57 20.98 -3.33
C ASP A 227 -0.57 20.45 -4.78
N TYR A 228 0.43 19.64 -5.16
CA TYR A 228 0.45 18.99 -6.48
C TYR A 228 -0.79 18.14 -6.70
N TRP A 229 -1.12 17.22 -5.80
CA TRP A 229 -2.20 16.26 -6.04
C TRP A 229 -3.59 16.84 -5.80
N MET A 230 -3.72 17.83 -4.91
CA MET A 230 -4.98 18.55 -4.71
C MET A 230 -5.39 19.34 -5.95
N ASN A 231 -4.42 19.92 -6.68
CA ASN A 231 -4.67 20.75 -7.86
C ASN A 231 -4.48 20.01 -9.20
N TYR A 232 -3.94 18.79 -9.21
CA TYR A 232 -3.67 18.03 -10.44
C TYR A 232 -4.94 17.78 -11.26
N LEU A 233 -4.96 18.13 -12.54
CA LEU A 233 -6.10 17.83 -13.42
C LEU A 233 -5.71 16.80 -14.48
N THR A 234 -6.52 15.76 -14.62
CA THR A 234 -6.47 14.94 -15.84
C THR A 234 -7.01 15.75 -17.02
N ALA A 235 -6.70 15.36 -18.25
CA ALA A 235 -7.24 16.01 -19.45
C ALA A 235 -8.79 16.05 -19.44
N ASP A 236 -9.44 14.96 -19.00
CA ASP A 236 -10.90 14.91 -18.84
C ASP A 236 -11.39 15.93 -17.80
N MET A 237 -10.70 16.06 -16.67
CA MET A 237 -11.07 17.03 -15.62
C MET A 237 -10.90 18.48 -16.08
N ALA A 238 -9.83 18.79 -16.82
CA ALA A 238 -9.63 20.13 -17.37
C ALA A 238 -10.75 20.49 -18.36
N ARG A 239 -11.10 19.57 -19.29
CA ARG A 239 -12.21 19.79 -20.23
C ARG A 239 -13.55 20.02 -19.54
N ARG A 240 -13.87 19.23 -18.50
CA ARG A 240 -15.12 19.39 -17.73
C ARG A 240 -15.15 20.69 -16.92
N ALA A 241 -14.00 21.26 -16.61
CA ALA A 241 -13.86 22.56 -15.96
C ALA A 241 -13.70 23.71 -16.98
N GLU A 242 -13.96 23.46 -18.27
CA GLU A 242 -13.86 24.44 -19.36
C GLU A 242 -12.46 25.06 -19.51
N LEU A 243 -11.42 24.35 -19.05
CA LEU A 243 -10.03 24.74 -19.22
C LEU A 243 -9.48 24.19 -20.54
N PRO A 244 -8.65 24.95 -21.27
CA PRO A 244 -8.04 24.48 -22.52
C PRO A 244 -7.07 23.32 -22.29
N ALA A 245 -6.40 23.27 -21.14
CA ALA A 245 -5.49 22.20 -20.73
C ALA A 245 -5.35 22.17 -19.19
N PRO A 246 -4.84 21.06 -18.60
CA PRO A 246 -4.38 21.05 -17.21
C PRO A 246 -3.29 22.10 -16.95
N TYR A 247 -3.22 22.61 -15.72
CA TYR A 247 -2.19 23.58 -15.30
C TYR A 247 -0.76 23.03 -15.42
N TYR A 248 -0.60 21.72 -15.18
CA TYR A 248 0.65 20.96 -15.28
C TYR A 248 0.32 19.47 -15.45
N ARG A 249 1.29 18.69 -15.94
CA ARG A 249 1.15 17.26 -16.22
C ARG A 249 2.17 16.38 -15.48
N ASN A 250 3.19 17.00 -14.89
CA ASN A 250 4.27 16.34 -14.17
C ASN A 250 4.87 17.30 -13.14
N LEU A 251 5.71 16.79 -12.24
CA LEU A 251 6.28 17.59 -11.16
C LEU A 251 7.14 18.76 -11.67
N ARG A 252 7.87 18.57 -12.77
CA ARG A 252 8.70 19.63 -13.36
C ARG A 252 7.85 20.83 -13.82
N GLU A 253 6.75 20.56 -14.53
CA GLU A 253 5.80 21.60 -14.96
C GLU A 253 5.13 22.29 -13.76
N TYR A 254 4.77 21.53 -12.73
CA TYR A 254 4.22 22.08 -11.50
C TYR A 254 5.20 23.03 -10.80
N LEU A 255 6.48 22.65 -10.66
CA LEU A 255 7.48 23.50 -10.02
C LEU A 255 7.69 24.79 -10.82
N ALA A 256 7.64 24.74 -12.15
CA ALA A 256 7.64 25.94 -12.99
C ALA A 256 6.41 26.80 -12.73
N PHE A 257 5.22 26.18 -12.71
CA PHE A 257 3.94 26.84 -12.49
C PHE A 257 3.86 27.55 -11.12
N ARG A 258 4.48 26.98 -10.08
CA ARG A 258 4.55 27.55 -8.73
C ARG A 258 5.75 28.47 -8.49
N GLY A 259 6.65 28.64 -9.45
CA GLY A 259 7.89 29.41 -9.25
C GLY A 259 8.87 28.77 -8.26
N LEU A 260 8.84 27.45 -8.13
CA LEU A 260 9.66 26.65 -7.19
C LEU A 260 10.84 25.95 -7.87
N GLN A 261 11.17 26.30 -9.12
CA GLN A 261 12.34 25.75 -9.78
C GLN A 261 13.61 26.22 -9.06
N ARG A 262 14.44 25.26 -8.63
CA ARG A 262 15.80 25.57 -8.18
C ARG A 262 16.63 25.97 -9.39
N THR A 263 17.33 27.09 -9.26
CA THR A 263 18.35 27.57 -10.19
C THR A 263 19.52 26.61 -10.30
#